data_AF-A0A1Z5J6X5-F1
#
_entry.id   AF-A0A1Z5J6X5-F1
#
_cell.length_a   1.000
_cell.length_b   1.000
_cell.length_c   1.000
_cell.angle_alpha   90.00
_cell.angle_beta   90.00
_cell.angle_gamma   90.00
#
_symmetry.space_group_name_H-M   'P 1'
#
loop_
_entity.id
_entity.type
_entity.pdbx_description
1 polymer ?
#
loop_
_entity_poly.entity_id
_entity_poly.type
_entity_poly.pdbx_seq_one_letter_code
_entity_poly.pdbx_strand_id
1 'polypeptide(L)'
;MSKATFAVPAEESAHHPHITINDKAPPTEEVITATRISPDHASKRSDKCLRRTPRNTQCIRFPPKTSLCYRRLDQLFFSSTPKRALSSYKKPWEKVHAEPNIYVLENFLTTKEISHLMEFVATKRFQRSFVDGENNISSIDRSHRTSTFLSFAKQHDKTIATIEQRAADLLGTQTRALEGLQLVRYEQGQFFGVHHDLGIYDEEEDTVALPPKTTWSPRRLVTLFCYLNDCSEGGATVFPKAQLRVQPAAGNAVLFSNVMSGGMPDVRTLHAGEPPTSPQCVKYGLNIWFCEEF
;
A
#
# COMPACT_ATOMS: atom_id res chain seq x y z
N MET A 1 36.50 58.16 -7.88
CA MET A 1 35.82 56.94 -7.40
C MET A 1 34.83 56.51 -8.46
N SER A 2 34.88 55.27 -8.94
CA SER A 2 34.05 54.83 -10.08
C SER A 2 32.71 54.25 -9.61
N LYS A 3 31.65 54.43 -10.41
CA LYS A 3 30.36 53.77 -10.21
C LYS A 3 30.34 52.46 -11.00
N ALA A 4 30.12 51.33 -10.31
CA ALA A 4 29.85 50.05 -10.94
C ALA A 4 28.34 49.77 -10.89
N THR A 5 27.69 49.71 -12.06
CA THR A 5 26.27 49.36 -12.18
C THR A 5 26.17 47.86 -12.43
N PHE A 6 25.64 47.09 -11.48
CA PHE A 6 25.33 45.68 -11.71
C PHE A 6 23.98 45.55 -12.41
N ALA A 7 23.95 44.85 -13.55
CA ALA A 7 22.73 44.46 -14.23
C ALA A 7 22.17 43.17 -13.61
N VAL A 8 20.85 43.09 -13.47
CA VAL A 8 20.13 41.88 -13.07
C VAL A 8 19.60 41.20 -14.35
N PRO A 9 19.89 39.91 -14.59
CA PRO A 9 19.31 39.18 -15.72
C PRO A 9 17.81 38.92 -15.50
N ALA A 10 17.04 38.83 -16.58
CA ALA A 10 15.59 38.64 -16.53
C ALA A 10 15.18 37.25 -16.04
N GLU A 11 14.01 37.16 -15.40
CA GLU A 11 13.41 35.88 -15.00
C GLU A 11 12.84 35.13 -16.21
N GLU A 12 13.19 33.85 -16.34
CA GLU A 12 12.68 32.97 -17.39
C GLU A 12 11.37 32.30 -16.94
N SER A 13 10.27 32.57 -17.65
CA SER A 13 8.94 32.18 -17.20
C SER A 13 8.67 30.68 -17.36
N ALA A 14 8.74 29.92 -16.27
CA ALA A 14 8.49 28.48 -16.25
C ALA A 14 7.03 28.13 -16.67
N HIS A 15 6.86 27.70 -17.93
CA HIS A 15 5.60 27.17 -18.44
C HIS A 15 5.10 26.00 -17.60
N HIS A 16 3.93 26.16 -16.99
CA HIS A 16 3.23 25.06 -16.31
C HIS A 16 2.36 24.31 -17.33
N PRO A 17 2.45 22.98 -17.43
CA PRO A 17 1.59 22.22 -18.34
C PRO A 17 0.15 22.21 -17.84
N HIS A 18 -0.78 22.74 -18.65
CA HIS A 18 -2.22 22.60 -18.39
C HIS A 18 -2.63 21.12 -18.50
N ILE A 19 -3.05 20.53 -17.39
CA ILE A 19 -3.63 19.18 -17.38
C ILE A 19 -5.09 19.29 -17.83
N THR A 20 -5.34 18.99 -19.10
CA THR A 20 -6.71 18.89 -19.64
C THR A 20 -7.33 17.57 -19.22
N ILE A 21 -8.26 17.61 -18.26
CA ILE A 21 -9.10 16.46 -17.91
C ILE A 21 -10.03 16.20 -19.11
N ASN A 22 -10.00 14.97 -19.63
CA ASN A 22 -10.63 14.64 -20.91
C ASN A 22 -11.93 13.88 -20.64
N ASP A 23 -13.06 14.60 -20.60
CA ASP A 23 -14.40 14.04 -20.32
C ASP A 23 -14.87 13.09 -21.45
N LYS A 24 -14.44 11.84 -21.38
CA LYS A 24 -15.04 10.72 -22.11
C LYS A 24 -15.79 9.81 -21.15
N ALA A 25 -17.03 9.49 -21.49
CA ALA A 25 -17.80 8.49 -20.77
C ALA A 25 -17.07 7.13 -20.78
N PRO A 26 -17.10 6.37 -19.66
CA PRO A 26 -16.36 5.12 -19.57
C PRO A 26 -16.96 4.05 -20.52
N PRO A 27 -16.12 3.24 -21.18
CA PRO A 27 -16.59 2.04 -21.87
C PRO A 27 -17.15 1.02 -20.87
N THR A 28 -18.09 0.21 -21.33
CA THR A 28 -18.73 -0.84 -20.53
C THR A 28 -17.88 -2.10 -20.47
N GLU A 29 -17.79 -2.69 -19.27
CA GLU A 29 -17.23 -4.03 -18.99
C GLU A 29 -15.76 -4.27 -19.42
N GLU A 30 -14.80 -3.74 -18.65
CA GLU A 30 -13.44 -4.29 -18.66
C GLU A 30 -12.89 -4.57 -17.25
N VAL A 31 -12.99 -5.86 -16.88
CA VAL A 31 -12.10 -6.69 -16.05
C VAL A 31 -11.18 -5.99 -15.02
N ILE A 32 -11.32 -6.40 -13.74
CA ILE A 32 -10.29 -6.16 -12.71
C ILE A 32 -8.95 -6.73 -13.19
N THR A 33 -7.98 -5.86 -13.47
CA THR A 33 -6.65 -6.18 -14.04
C THR A 33 -5.68 -6.76 -13.00
N ALA A 34 -6.12 -7.84 -12.36
CA ALA A 34 -5.31 -8.73 -11.56
C ALA A 34 -4.90 -9.95 -12.39
N THR A 35 -3.60 -10.09 -12.67
CA THR A 35 -3.07 -11.19 -13.47
C THR A 35 -2.25 -12.16 -12.63
N ARG A 36 -2.25 -13.43 -13.03
CA ARG A 36 -1.31 -14.42 -12.50
C ARG A 36 0.03 -14.29 -13.22
N ILE A 37 1.10 -14.29 -12.45
CA ILE A 37 2.48 -14.27 -12.94
C ILE A 37 2.84 -15.69 -13.37
N SER A 38 3.21 -15.88 -14.63
CA SER A 38 3.74 -17.16 -15.12
C SER A 38 5.05 -17.50 -14.39
N PRO A 39 5.27 -18.76 -13.96
CA PRO A 39 6.52 -19.13 -13.30
C PRO A 39 7.67 -19.17 -14.31
N ASP A 40 8.58 -18.19 -14.21
CA ASP A 40 9.95 -18.35 -14.70
C ASP A 40 10.61 -19.59 -14.07
N HIS A 41 11.65 -20.12 -14.72
CA HIS A 41 12.28 -21.40 -14.36
C HIS A 41 13.12 -21.35 -13.06
N ALA A 42 12.46 -21.11 -11.93
CA ALA A 42 13.00 -21.32 -10.60
C ALA A 42 13.24 -22.82 -10.34
N SER A 43 14.42 -23.15 -9.80
CA SER A 43 14.86 -24.52 -9.57
C SER A 43 13.97 -25.27 -8.59
N LYS A 44 13.52 -26.48 -8.96
CA LYS A 44 12.78 -27.39 -8.07
C LYS A 44 13.65 -27.82 -6.89
N ARG A 45 13.47 -27.20 -5.73
CA ARG A 45 13.87 -27.77 -4.42
C ARG A 45 12.65 -28.37 -3.73
N SER A 46 12.86 -29.51 -3.07
CA SER A 46 11.79 -30.42 -2.66
C SER A 46 11.18 -30.08 -1.30
N ASP A 47 9.87 -30.32 -1.18
CA ASP A 47 9.11 -30.17 0.06
C ASP A 47 9.67 -31.00 1.21
N LYS A 48 10.33 -30.33 2.16
CA LYS A 48 10.55 -30.83 3.54
C LYS A 48 10.37 -29.70 4.56
N CYS A 49 9.16 -29.14 4.63
CA CYS A 49 8.75 -28.25 5.72
C CYS A 49 8.65 -29.03 7.05
N LEU A 50 9.80 -29.26 7.69
CA LEU A 50 9.94 -30.21 8.80
C LEU A 50 10.00 -29.50 10.17
N ARG A 51 8.82 -29.01 10.59
CA ARG A 51 8.44 -28.75 11.99
C ARG A 51 9.56 -28.19 12.90
N ARG A 52 10.05 -26.99 12.59
CA ARG A 52 10.84 -26.17 13.53
C ARG A 52 10.21 -24.79 13.67
N THR A 53 9.60 -24.54 14.83
CA THR A 53 9.28 -23.17 15.25
C THR A 53 10.58 -22.46 15.64
N PRO A 54 10.93 -21.31 15.05
CA PRO A 54 12.10 -20.55 15.47
C PRO A 54 12.01 -20.18 16.95
N ARG A 55 13.14 -20.21 17.66
CA ARG A 55 13.19 -20.11 19.13
C ARG A 55 12.84 -18.73 19.71
N ASN A 56 12.52 -17.75 18.87
CA ASN A 56 12.25 -16.37 19.29
C ASN A 56 11.12 -15.67 18.50
N THR A 57 10.35 -16.40 17.69
CA THR A 57 9.27 -15.80 16.87
C THR A 57 8.14 -15.27 17.76
N GLN A 58 8.04 -13.95 17.89
CA GLN A 58 6.92 -13.30 18.56
C GLN A 58 5.64 -13.44 17.73
N CYS A 59 4.57 -13.93 18.35
CA CYS A 59 3.24 -14.00 17.76
C CYS A 59 2.40 -12.79 18.22
N ILE A 60 1.67 -12.16 17.30
CA ILE A 60 0.76 -11.06 17.63
C ILE A 60 -0.49 -11.61 18.30
N ARG A 61 -0.95 -10.95 19.36
CA ARG A 61 -2.18 -11.32 20.07
C ARG A 61 -3.34 -10.48 19.57
N PHE A 62 -4.11 -11.05 18.66
CA PHE A 62 -5.40 -10.47 18.27
C PHE A 62 -6.32 -10.27 19.49
N PRO A 63 -7.22 -9.27 19.46
CA PRO A 63 -8.27 -9.12 20.47
C PRO A 63 -9.19 -10.36 20.49
N PRO A 64 -9.93 -10.61 21.59
CA PRO A 64 -10.74 -11.83 21.75
C PRO A 64 -11.65 -12.12 20.56
N LYS A 65 -11.92 -13.42 20.30
CA LYS A 65 -12.78 -13.87 19.18
C LYS A 65 -14.24 -13.36 19.24
N THR A 66 -14.64 -12.73 20.35
CA THR A 66 -15.91 -12.04 20.53
C THR A 66 -15.91 -10.58 20.04
N SER A 67 -14.75 -9.98 19.79
CA SER A 67 -14.64 -8.61 19.26
C SER A 67 -15.21 -8.50 17.84
N LEU A 68 -15.72 -7.33 17.44
CA LEU A 68 -16.25 -7.14 16.09
C LEU A 68 -15.13 -7.11 15.04
N CYS A 69 -14.04 -6.39 15.33
CA CYS A 69 -12.84 -6.30 14.50
C CYS A 69 -12.27 -7.69 14.17
N TYR A 70 -11.91 -8.52 15.17
CA TYR A 70 -11.38 -9.86 14.87
C TYR A 70 -12.35 -10.72 14.07
N ARG A 71 -13.65 -10.70 14.38
CA ARG A 71 -14.64 -11.48 13.63
C ARG A 71 -14.79 -11.04 12.18
N ARG A 72 -14.55 -9.77 11.85
CA ARG A 72 -14.48 -9.31 10.45
C ARG A 72 -13.14 -9.70 9.80
N LEU A 73 -12.01 -9.53 10.48
CA LEU A 73 -10.69 -9.96 9.97
C LEU A 73 -10.69 -11.47 9.65
N ASP A 74 -11.22 -12.29 10.55
CA ASP A 74 -11.35 -13.74 10.41
C ASP A 74 -12.27 -14.13 9.24
N GLN A 75 -13.41 -13.44 9.09
CA GLN A 75 -14.32 -13.64 7.94
C GLN A 75 -13.75 -13.13 6.61
N LEU A 76 -12.91 -12.09 6.60
CA LEU A 76 -12.29 -11.55 5.39
C LEU A 76 -11.09 -12.39 4.95
N PHE A 77 -10.14 -12.64 5.85
CA PHE A 77 -8.82 -13.14 5.46
C PHE A 77 -8.64 -14.64 5.70
N PHE A 78 -9.40 -15.23 6.63
CA PHE A 78 -9.20 -16.61 7.08
C PHE A 78 -10.44 -17.51 6.90
N SER A 79 -11.43 -17.03 6.14
CA SER A 79 -12.65 -17.77 5.81
C SER A 79 -12.81 -17.96 4.30
N SER A 80 -13.47 -19.06 3.92
CA SER A 80 -13.92 -19.32 2.55
C SER A 80 -15.15 -18.50 2.15
N THR A 81 -15.84 -17.82 3.08
CA THR A 81 -17.12 -17.13 2.84
C THR A 81 -17.12 -15.62 3.18
N PRO A 82 -16.23 -14.80 2.57
CA PRO A 82 -16.02 -13.40 2.94
C PRO A 82 -17.20 -12.46 2.66
N LYS A 83 -18.16 -12.86 1.81
CA LYS A 83 -19.33 -12.04 1.43
C LYS A 83 -20.14 -11.52 2.63
N ARG A 84 -20.08 -12.17 3.79
CA ARG A 84 -20.77 -11.72 5.01
C ARG A 84 -20.12 -10.48 5.64
N ALA A 85 -18.79 -10.39 5.66
CA ALA A 85 -18.07 -9.27 6.26
C ALA A 85 -18.19 -7.98 5.44
N LEU A 86 -18.22 -8.09 4.11
CA LEU A 86 -18.38 -6.95 3.20
C LEU A 86 -19.85 -6.59 2.90
N SER A 87 -20.83 -7.17 3.61
CA SER A 87 -22.27 -6.95 3.35
C SER A 87 -22.73 -5.48 3.50
N SER A 88 -22.01 -4.67 4.26
CA SER A 88 -22.21 -3.20 4.36
C SER A 88 -21.48 -2.40 3.27
N TYR A 89 -20.41 -2.94 2.66
CA TYR A 89 -19.67 -2.28 1.58
C TYR A 89 -20.47 -2.40 0.27
N LYS A 90 -20.80 -1.27 -0.35
CA LYS A 90 -21.74 -1.21 -1.50
C LYS A 90 -21.09 -1.01 -2.87
N LYS A 91 -19.78 -0.77 -2.92
CA LYS A 91 -19.03 -0.69 -4.18
C LYS A 91 -18.58 -2.11 -4.60
N PRO A 92 -18.29 -2.37 -5.88
CA PRO A 92 -17.83 -3.68 -6.32
C PRO A 92 -16.50 -4.09 -5.68
N TRP A 93 -16.23 -5.39 -5.67
CA TRP A 93 -14.98 -5.99 -5.21
C TRP A 93 -14.89 -7.43 -5.73
N GLU A 94 -13.68 -7.93 -5.97
CA GLU A 94 -13.45 -9.37 -6.11
C GLU A 94 -12.21 -9.86 -5.33
N LYS A 95 -12.22 -11.15 -5.00
CA LYS A 95 -11.16 -11.88 -4.31
C LYS A 95 -10.15 -12.43 -5.32
N VAL A 96 -9.23 -11.58 -5.75
CA VAL A 96 -8.22 -11.88 -6.79
C VAL A 96 -7.22 -12.97 -6.41
N HIS A 97 -7.04 -13.28 -5.12
CA HIS A 97 -6.29 -14.44 -4.65
C HIS A 97 -6.92 -15.08 -3.42
N ALA A 98 -6.75 -16.39 -3.24
CA ALA A 98 -7.50 -17.19 -2.26
C ALA A 98 -6.70 -17.72 -1.06
N GLU A 99 -5.37 -17.88 -1.18
CA GLU A 99 -4.52 -18.43 -0.10
C GLU A 99 -3.13 -17.78 -0.11
N PRO A 100 -2.97 -16.52 0.34
CA PRO A 100 -3.90 -15.78 1.21
C PRO A 100 -5.04 -15.11 0.43
N ASN A 101 -6.13 -14.79 1.14
CA ASN A 101 -7.22 -13.97 0.62
C ASN A 101 -6.72 -12.53 0.33
N ILE A 102 -6.60 -12.17 -0.95
CA ILE A 102 -6.28 -10.80 -1.41
C ILE A 102 -7.48 -10.30 -2.22
N TYR A 103 -7.88 -9.05 -1.98
CA TYR A 103 -9.04 -8.42 -2.62
C TYR A 103 -8.64 -7.18 -3.42
N VAL A 104 -9.37 -6.93 -4.51
CA VAL A 104 -9.44 -5.59 -5.12
C VAL A 104 -10.82 -5.01 -4.80
N LEU A 105 -10.84 -3.80 -4.26
CA LEU A 105 -12.04 -3.00 -4.01
C LEU A 105 -12.13 -1.92 -5.10
N GLU A 106 -13.21 -1.93 -5.86
CA GLU A 106 -13.41 -0.93 -6.91
C GLU A 106 -13.85 0.41 -6.33
N ASN A 107 -13.36 1.49 -6.96
CA ASN A 107 -13.76 2.87 -6.69
C ASN A 107 -13.71 3.24 -5.20
N PHE A 108 -12.83 2.62 -4.39
CA PHE A 108 -12.78 2.82 -2.93
C PHE A 108 -12.67 4.31 -2.59
N LEU A 109 -11.73 5.02 -3.22
CA LEU A 109 -11.71 6.48 -3.29
C LEU A 109 -12.62 6.97 -4.43
N THR A 110 -13.33 8.07 -4.19
CA THR A 110 -14.10 8.78 -5.22
C THR A 110 -13.24 9.78 -5.97
N THR A 111 -13.65 10.17 -7.19
CA THR A 111 -12.95 11.18 -8.00
C THR A 111 -12.68 12.48 -7.24
N LYS A 112 -13.61 12.92 -6.38
CA LYS A 112 -13.45 14.12 -5.54
C LYS A 112 -12.36 13.96 -4.47
N GLU A 113 -12.26 12.78 -3.88
CA GLU A 113 -11.20 12.46 -2.90
C GLU A 113 -9.83 12.34 -3.60
N ILE A 114 -9.79 11.80 -4.82
CA ILE A 114 -8.59 11.79 -5.65
C ILE A 114 -8.14 13.22 -5.98
N SER A 115 -9.04 14.09 -6.48
CA SER A 115 -8.72 15.50 -6.78
C SER A 115 -8.14 16.22 -5.55
N HIS A 116 -8.80 16.08 -4.39
CA HIS A 116 -8.34 16.65 -3.11
C HIS A 116 -6.93 16.15 -2.71
N LEU A 117 -6.64 14.86 -2.91
CA LEU A 117 -5.29 14.32 -2.67
C LEU A 117 -4.26 14.85 -3.68
N MET A 118 -4.66 15.04 -4.94
CA MET A 118 -3.80 15.61 -5.98
C MET A 118 -3.51 17.12 -5.78
N GLU A 119 -4.36 17.85 -5.06
CA GLU A 119 -4.05 19.23 -4.63
C GLU A 119 -2.86 19.25 -3.64
N PHE A 120 -2.75 18.26 -2.75
CA PHE A 120 -1.54 18.09 -1.93
C PHE A 120 -0.32 17.68 -2.79
N VAL A 121 -0.50 16.88 -3.84
CA VAL A 121 0.58 16.53 -4.77
C VAL A 121 1.18 17.79 -5.41
N ALA A 122 0.32 18.70 -5.88
CA ALA A 122 0.75 19.93 -6.55
C ALA A 122 1.33 20.98 -5.59
N THR A 123 0.83 21.07 -4.35
CA THR A 123 1.16 22.16 -3.42
C THR A 123 2.20 21.84 -2.36
N LYS A 124 2.55 20.56 -2.14
CA LYS A 124 3.46 20.14 -1.05
C LYS A 124 4.74 19.51 -1.59
N ARG A 125 5.84 19.74 -0.88
CA ARG A 125 7.11 19.03 -1.11
C ARG A 125 7.05 17.66 -0.45
N PHE A 126 7.05 16.61 -1.28
CA PHE A 126 7.27 15.24 -0.84
C PHE A 126 8.64 15.07 -0.19
N GLN A 127 8.73 14.16 0.78
CA GLN A 127 9.98 13.72 1.40
C GLN A 127 10.45 12.40 0.74
N ARG A 128 11.75 12.08 0.80
CA ARG A 128 12.24 10.78 0.31
C ARG A 128 11.77 9.66 1.24
N SER A 129 11.30 8.56 0.67
CA SER A 129 10.83 7.44 1.48
C SER A 129 11.98 6.70 2.13
N PHE A 130 11.72 6.14 3.31
CA PHE A 130 12.65 5.33 4.07
C PHE A 130 12.28 3.85 4.01
N VAL A 131 13.21 3.00 4.44
CA VAL A 131 12.99 1.62 4.85
C VAL A 131 13.30 1.51 6.35
N ASP A 132 12.55 0.68 7.08
CA ASP A 132 12.80 0.42 8.50
C ASP A 132 14.03 -0.48 8.64
N GLY A 133 15.18 0.12 8.93
CA GLY A 133 16.46 -0.58 9.06
C GLY A 133 16.65 -1.27 10.42
N GLU A 134 17.48 -2.31 10.43
CA GLU A 134 17.76 -3.21 11.58
C GLU A 134 18.02 -2.50 12.92
N ASN A 135 18.62 -1.31 12.87
CA ASN A 135 19.06 -0.54 14.04
C ASN A 135 18.05 0.53 14.52
N ASN A 136 16.77 0.45 14.12
CA ASN A 136 15.74 1.50 14.33
C ASN A 136 16.11 2.88 13.73
N ILE A 137 17.06 2.91 12.79
CA ILE A 137 17.38 4.09 12.00
C ILE A 137 16.71 3.92 10.64
N SER A 138 15.80 4.82 10.30
CA SER A 138 15.14 4.90 9.00
C SER A 138 16.18 5.24 7.91
N SER A 139 16.64 4.22 7.18
CA SER A 139 17.73 4.37 6.22
C SER A 139 17.18 4.81 4.84
N ILE A 140 17.98 5.60 4.11
CA ILE A 140 17.71 5.93 2.71
C ILE A 140 18.38 4.87 1.83
N ASP A 141 17.86 3.64 1.90
CA ASP A 141 18.34 2.55 1.05
C ASP A 141 17.80 2.71 -0.38
N ARG A 142 18.66 3.30 -1.23
CA ARG A 142 18.40 3.48 -2.67
C ARG A 142 18.33 2.17 -3.45
N SER A 143 18.84 1.06 -2.92
CA SER A 143 18.73 -0.25 -3.56
C SER A 143 17.34 -0.87 -3.38
N HIS A 144 16.66 -0.52 -2.29
CA HIS A 144 15.39 -1.14 -1.90
C HIS A 144 14.17 -0.21 -2.08
N ARG A 145 14.30 1.11 -1.94
CA ARG A 145 13.17 2.04 -2.14
C ARG A 145 13.62 3.37 -2.73
N THR A 146 13.01 3.75 -3.86
CA THR A 146 13.31 5.00 -4.58
C THR A 146 12.12 5.97 -4.66
N SER A 147 10.96 5.61 -4.10
CA SER A 147 9.77 6.45 -4.03
C SER A 147 9.92 7.69 -3.13
N THR A 148 9.00 8.65 -3.28
CA THR A 148 8.82 9.75 -2.32
C THR A 148 7.45 9.66 -1.64
N PHE A 149 7.30 10.26 -0.45
CA PHE A 149 6.06 10.20 0.34
C PHE A 149 5.67 11.54 0.98
N LEU A 150 4.40 11.61 1.41
CA LEU A 150 3.85 12.63 2.28
C LEU A 150 2.86 11.97 3.24
N SER A 151 3.10 12.07 4.55
CA SER A 151 2.16 11.56 5.56
C SER A 151 1.22 12.66 6.04
N PHE A 152 -0.06 12.32 6.17
CA PHE A 152 -1.07 13.16 6.80
C PHE A 152 -1.11 12.92 8.32
N ALA A 153 -1.40 13.98 9.08
CA ALA A 153 -1.88 13.79 10.45
C ALA A 153 -3.26 13.11 10.44
N LYS A 154 -3.59 12.38 11.50
CA LYS A 154 -4.90 11.74 11.61
C LYS A 154 -6.01 12.81 11.59
N GLN A 155 -7.07 12.58 10.82
CA GLN A 155 -8.17 13.53 10.61
C GLN A 155 -7.71 14.93 10.13
N HIS A 156 -6.61 15.01 9.34
CA HIS A 156 -6.00 16.27 8.88
C HIS A 156 -7.00 17.30 8.33
N ASP A 157 -7.98 16.82 7.57
CA ASP A 157 -9.13 17.57 7.08
C ASP A 157 -10.35 16.64 6.97
N LYS A 158 -11.50 17.19 6.55
CA LYS A 158 -12.76 16.47 6.41
C LYS A 158 -12.71 15.34 5.37
N THR A 159 -11.94 15.48 4.30
CA THR A 159 -11.77 14.47 3.25
C THR A 159 -10.91 13.32 3.79
N ILE A 160 -9.77 13.61 4.40
CA ILE A 160 -8.89 12.63 5.05
C ILE A 160 -9.65 11.85 6.14
N ALA A 161 -10.38 12.54 7.01
CA ALA A 161 -11.21 11.90 8.05
C ALA A 161 -12.33 11.02 7.46
N THR A 162 -12.89 11.37 6.30
CA THR A 162 -13.90 10.56 5.60
C THR A 162 -13.30 9.27 5.01
N ILE A 163 -12.07 9.33 4.50
CA ILE A 163 -11.32 8.16 4.01
C ILE A 163 -10.94 7.24 5.19
N GLU A 164 -10.40 7.80 6.28
CA GLU A 164 -10.09 7.08 7.52
C GLU A 164 -11.32 6.35 8.09
N GLN A 165 -12.47 7.03 8.17
CA GLN A 165 -13.71 6.42 8.68
C GLN A 165 -14.19 5.30 7.75
N ARG A 166 -14.17 5.50 6.42
CA ARG A 166 -14.54 4.44 5.45
C ARG A 166 -13.66 3.20 5.58
N ALA A 167 -12.36 3.40 5.81
CA ALA A 167 -11.41 2.31 6.04
C ALA A 167 -11.68 1.60 7.38
N ALA A 168 -11.94 2.34 8.47
CA ALA A 168 -12.35 1.75 9.75
C ALA A 168 -13.67 0.97 9.65
N ASP A 169 -14.66 1.51 8.95
CA ASP A 169 -15.98 0.91 8.70
C ASP A 169 -15.93 -0.34 7.82
N LEU A 170 -14.89 -0.49 6.98
CA LEU A 170 -14.64 -1.69 6.16
C LEU A 170 -14.26 -2.88 7.06
N LEU A 171 -13.26 -2.70 7.93
CA LEU A 171 -12.79 -3.77 8.83
C LEU A 171 -13.57 -3.86 10.16
N GLY A 172 -14.48 -2.93 10.44
CA GLY A 172 -15.25 -2.92 11.68
C GLY A 172 -14.41 -2.59 12.92
N THR A 173 -13.43 -1.70 12.74
CA THR A 173 -12.58 -1.13 13.79
C THR A 173 -12.89 0.37 13.98
N GLN A 174 -12.06 1.09 14.72
CA GLN A 174 -12.14 2.53 14.95
C GLN A 174 -10.99 3.24 14.22
N THR A 175 -11.17 4.52 13.86
CA THR A 175 -10.12 5.34 13.23
C THR A 175 -8.84 5.40 14.06
N ARG A 176 -8.89 5.23 15.40
CA ARG A 176 -7.69 5.14 16.25
C ARG A 176 -6.72 4.00 15.84
N ALA A 177 -7.23 2.91 15.27
CA ALA A 177 -6.44 1.74 14.87
C ALA A 177 -5.65 1.91 13.56
N LEU A 178 -5.86 3.01 12.81
CA LEU A 178 -5.12 3.28 11.58
C LEU A 178 -3.84 4.08 11.85
N GLU A 179 -2.81 3.92 11.03
CA GLU A 179 -1.76 4.94 10.89
C GLU A 179 -2.32 6.22 10.25
N GLY A 180 -1.59 7.34 10.36
CA GLY A 180 -1.88 8.52 9.54
C GLY A 180 -1.63 8.20 8.07
N LEU A 181 -2.57 8.57 7.19
CA LEU A 181 -2.54 8.14 5.78
C LEU A 181 -1.25 8.59 5.09
N GLN A 182 -0.60 7.71 4.32
CA GLN A 182 0.66 8.03 3.63
C GLN A 182 0.47 8.03 2.11
N LEU A 183 0.52 9.23 1.52
CA LEU A 183 0.58 9.45 0.08
C LEU A 183 1.99 9.08 -0.43
N VAL A 184 2.09 8.37 -1.55
CA VAL A 184 3.35 7.97 -2.19
C VAL A 184 3.37 8.32 -3.67
N ARG A 185 4.55 8.71 -4.18
CA ARG A 185 4.83 9.02 -5.59
C ARG A 185 5.99 8.17 -6.11
N TYR A 186 5.80 7.62 -7.31
CA TYR A 186 6.81 6.92 -8.11
C TYR A 186 6.86 7.56 -9.49
N GLU A 187 7.99 8.18 -9.85
CA GLU A 187 8.30 8.58 -11.22
C GLU A 187 8.76 7.37 -12.06
N GLN A 188 8.99 7.57 -13.36
CA GLN A 188 9.51 6.52 -14.25
C GLN A 188 10.76 5.87 -13.64
N GLY A 189 10.78 4.52 -13.59
CA GLY A 189 11.88 3.76 -13.00
C GLY A 189 11.96 3.74 -11.47
N GLN A 190 11.16 4.53 -10.73
CA GLN A 190 11.13 4.46 -9.26
C GLN A 190 10.27 3.30 -8.77
N PHE A 191 10.78 2.56 -7.79
CA PHE A 191 10.22 1.31 -7.29
C PHE A 191 10.26 1.22 -5.76
N PHE A 192 9.61 0.21 -5.22
CA PHE A 192 9.83 -0.28 -3.86
C PHE A 192 9.96 -1.81 -3.95
N GLY A 193 11.12 -2.34 -3.57
CA GLY A 193 11.47 -3.77 -3.64
C GLY A 193 10.58 -4.65 -2.75
N VAL A 194 10.84 -5.96 -2.78
CA VAL A 194 10.03 -6.95 -2.06
C VAL A 194 10.15 -6.74 -0.55
N HIS A 195 9.05 -6.35 0.09
CA HIS A 195 8.98 -6.06 1.52
C HIS A 195 7.70 -6.64 2.13
N HIS A 196 7.61 -6.58 3.45
CA HIS A 196 6.45 -7.00 4.21
C HIS A 196 6.09 -5.89 5.21
N ASP A 197 4.87 -5.34 5.14
CA ASP A 197 4.49 -4.14 5.91
C ASP A 197 4.62 -4.30 7.43
N LEU A 198 4.58 -5.53 7.92
CA LEU A 198 4.65 -5.84 9.36
C LEU A 198 6.08 -5.87 9.94
N GLY A 199 7.13 -5.99 9.12
CA GLY A 199 8.49 -6.20 9.62
C GLY A 199 9.51 -6.63 8.56
N ILE A 200 10.75 -6.91 9.00
CA ILE A 200 11.88 -7.22 8.13
C ILE A 200 11.80 -8.67 7.64
N TYR A 201 11.94 -8.90 6.34
CA TYR A 201 11.96 -10.24 5.74
C TYR A 201 13.36 -10.85 5.81
N ASP A 202 13.44 -12.12 6.23
CA ASP A 202 14.63 -12.96 6.26
C ASP A 202 14.53 -13.98 5.12
N GLU A 203 15.42 -13.85 4.12
CA GLU A 203 15.41 -14.71 2.93
C GLU A 203 15.97 -16.12 3.17
N GLU A 204 16.81 -16.32 4.20
CA GLU A 204 17.47 -17.59 4.48
C GLU A 204 16.55 -18.55 5.26
N GLU A 205 15.82 -18.04 6.25
CA GLU A 205 14.88 -18.82 7.07
C GLU A 205 13.44 -18.79 6.51
N ASP A 206 13.13 -17.95 5.51
CA ASP A 206 11.78 -17.64 5.01
C ASP A 206 10.82 -17.20 6.14
N THR A 207 11.21 -16.14 6.85
CA THR A 207 10.40 -15.58 7.95
C THR A 207 10.34 -14.06 7.90
N VAL A 208 9.46 -13.47 8.70
CA VAL A 208 9.45 -12.02 8.94
C VAL A 208 9.73 -11.76 10.41
N ALA A 209 10.82 -11.05 10.68
CA ALA A 209 11.16 -10.55 12.01
C ALA A 209 10.25 -9.36 12.36
N LEU A 210 9.46 -9.51 13.43
CA LEU A 210 8.65 -8.40 13.95
C LEU A 210 9.56 -7.31 14.54
N PRO A 211 9.32 -6.02 14.23
CA PRO A 211 10.04 -4.93 14.87
C PRO A 211 9.73 -4.89 16.38
N PRO A 212 10.63 -4.32 17.20
CA PRO A 212 10.35 -4.04 18.61
C PRO A 212 9.05 -3.23 18.73
N LYS A 213 8.10 -3.68 19.56
CA LYS A 213 6.83 -2.96 19.73
C LYS A 213 7.10 -1.63 20.43
N THR A 214 7.05 -0.54 19.67
CA THR A 214 7.15 0.84 20.15
C THR A 214 5.91 1.63 19.75
N THR A 215 5.71 2.81 20.35
CA THR A 215 4.67 3.75 19.95
C THR A 215 4.91 4.38 18.56
N TRP A 216 6.11 4.22 18.00
CA TRP A 216 6.55 4.88 16.76
C TRP A 216 6.65 3.92 15.57
N SER A 217 6.70 2.60 15.83
CA SER A 217 6.59 1.54 14.83
C SER A 217 5.46 0.58 15.24
N PRO A 218 4.20 0.92 14.89
CA PRO A 218 3.05 0.06 15.15
C PRO A 218 3.02 -1.14 14.19
N ARG A 219 2.54 -2.29 14.67
CA ARG A 219 2.49 -3.53 13.89
C ARG A 219 1.32 -3.54 12.92
N ARG A 220 1.59 -3.37 11.62
CA ARG A 220 0.61 -3.27 10.51
C ARG A 220 -0.02 -4.63 10.18
N LEU A 221 -1.20 -4.91 10.70
CA LEU A 221 -1.90 -6.20 10.56
C LEU A 221 -2.63 -6.37 9.22
N VAL A 222 -3.10 -5.26 8.64
CA VAL A 222 -3.79 -5.22 7.34
C VAL A 222 -3.33 -3.99 6.58
N THR A 223 -3.12 -4.16 5.27
CA THR A 223 -2.79 -3.09 4.34
C THR A 223 -3.93 -2.92 3.35
N LEU A 224 -4.35 -1.66 3.17
CA LEU A 224 -5.25 -1.22 2.12
C LEU A 224 -4.50 -0.15 1.31
N PHE A 225 -4.07 -0.49 0.10
CA PHE A 225 -3.33 0.41 -0.79
C PHE A 225 -4.24 0.90 -1.91
N CYS A 226 -4.51 2.21 -1.95
CA CYS A 226 -5.35 2.83 -2.98
C CYS A 226 -4.49 3.42 -4.10
N TYR A 227 -4.90 3.27 -5.35
CA TYR A 227 -4.30 3.96 -6.50
C TYR A 227 -5.02 5.28 -6.74
N LEU A 228 -4.29 6.36 -7.01
CA LEU A 228 -4.87 7.69 -7.29
C LEU A 228 -5.00 7.98 -8.78
N ASN A 229 -4.25 7.28 -9.62
CA ASN A 229 -4.31 7.37 -11.07
C ASN A 229 -4.09 6.00 -11.71
N ASP A 230 -4.54 5.89 -12.96
CA ASP A 230 -4.21 4.77 -13.83
C ASP A 230 -2.74 4.82 -14.25
N CYS A 231 -2.16 3.65 -14.49
CA CYS A 231 -0.87 3.52 -15.14
C CYS A 231 -0.97 2.29 -16.06
N SER A 232 -0.80 2.44 -17.36
CA SER A 232 -0.95 1.33 -18.32
C SER A 232 0.28 0.42 -18.39
N GLU A 233 1.46 0.92 -18.05
CA GLU A 233 2.74 0.23 -18.25
C GLU A 233 3.63 0.27 -17.00
N GLY A 234 4.05 -0.90 -16.54
CA GLY A 234 4.76 -1.07 -15.27
C GLY A 234 3.86 -0.73 -14.07
N GLY A 235 4.44 -0.24 -12.98
CA GLY A 235 3.71 0.39 -11.88
C GLY A 235 2.80 -0.52 -11.04
N ALA A 236 2.74 -1.84 -11.28
CA ALA A 236 1.87 -2.74 -10.50
C ALA A 236 2.25 -2.84 -9.02
N THR A 237 1.31 -3.37 -8.24
CA THR A 237 1.62 -4.02 -6.95
C THR A 237 1.72 -5.52 -7.21
N VAL A 238 2.90 -6.11 -7.01
CA VAL A 238 3.14 -7.54 -7.19
C VAL A 238 3.30 -8.24 -5.85
N PHE A 239 2.81 -9.47 -5.75
CA PHE A 239 2.95 -10.36 -4.59
C PHE A 239 3.68 -11.62 -5.07
N PRO A 240 5.03 -11.68 -5.05
CA PRO A 240 5.79 -12.74 -5.74
C PRO A 240 5.42 -14.15 -5.29
N LYS A 241 5.26 -14.37 -3.97
CA LYS A 241 4.90 -15.69 -3.41
C LYS A 241 3.46 -16.11 -3.67
N ALA A 242 2.55 -15.15 -3.92
CA ALA A 242 1.17 -15.42 -4.36
C ALA A 242 1.03 -15.46 -5.90
N GLN A 243 2.12 -15.23 -6.65
CA GLN A 243 2.13 -15.14 -8.12
C GLN A 243 1.05 -14.18 -8.66
N LEU A 244 0.79 -13.08 -7.94
CA LEU A 244 -0.27 -12.12 -8.25
C LEU A 244 0.34 -10.77 -8.64
N ARG A 245 -0.20 -10.14 -9.68
CA ARG A 245 0.13 -8.78 -10.13
C ARG A 245 -1.16 -7.96 -10.27
N VAL A 246 -1.25 -6.82 -9.60
CA VAL A 246 -2.41 -5.91 -9.61
C VAL A 246 -2.01 -4.57 -10.24
N GLN A 247 -2.64 -4.20 -11.35
CA GLN A 247 -2.34 -2.97 -12.09
C GLN A 247 -3.01 -1.74 -11.41
N PRO A 248 -2.39 -0.54 -11.42
CA PRO A 248 -3.03 0.68 -10.95
C PRO A 248 -4.23 1.08 -11.82
N ALA A 249 -5.38 1.23 -11.18
CA ALA A 249 -6.60 1.78 -11.75
C ALA A 249 -7.18 2.82 -10.78
N ALA A 250 -7.53 4.02 -11.26
CA ALA A 250 -7.81 5.18 -10.44
C ALA A 250 -8.96 4.94 -9.45
N GLY A 251 -8.70 5.17 -8.16
CA GLY A 251 -9.66 5.00 -7.07
C GLY A 251 -9.83 3.58 -6.56
N ASN A 252 -9.38 2.57 -7.30
CA ASN A 252 -9.36 1.18 -6.83
C ASN A 252 -8.33 0.99 -5.72
N ALA A 253 -8.52 -0.03 -4.88
CA ALA A 253 -7.59 -0.36 -3.81
C ALA A 253 -7.39 -1.88 -3.66
N VAL A 254 -6.15 -2.29 -3.35
CA VAL A 254 -5.83 -3.68 -3.00
C VAL A 254 -5.79 -3.85 -1.48
N LEU A 255 -6.41 -4.92 -0.97
CA LEU A 255 -6.61 -5.20 0.45
C LEU A 255 -6.10 -6.61 0.80
N PHE A 256 -5.20 -6.70 1.77
CA PHE A 256 -4.59 -7.95 2.25
C PHE A 256 -4.17 -7.86 3.72
N SER A 257 -4.11 -8.99 4.41
CA SER A 257 -3.63 -9.06 5.80
C SER A 257 -2.20 -9.59 5.87
N ASN A 258 -1.34 -8.86 6.56
CA ASN A 258 0.08 -9.19 6.74
C ASN A 258 0.32 -10.30 7.78
N VAL A 259 -0.74 -10.98 8.23
CA VAL A 259 -0.73 -12.01 9.27
C VAL A 259 -1.66 -13.16 8.93
N MET A 260 -1.28 -14.37 9.33
CA MET A 260 -2.13 -15.55 9.36
C MET A 260 -3.11 -15.49 10.55
N SER A 261 -4.14 -16.35 10.54
CA SER A 261 -5.18 -16.42 11.57
C SER A 261 -4.68 -16.62 13.02
N GLY A 262 -3.49 -17.19 13.18
CA GLY A 262 -2.81 -17.36 14.47
C GLY A 262 -2.12 -16.09 15.00
N GLY A 263 -1.89 -15.06 14.19
CA GLY A 263 -1.14 -13.84 14.56
C GLY A 263 0.35 -13.87 14.21
N MET A 264 0.80 -14.88 13.45
CA MET A 264 2.13 -14.92 12.83
C MET A 264 2.12 -14.13 11.50
N PRO A 265 3.24 -13.52 11.07
CA PRO A 265 3.35 -12.90 9.74
C PRO A 265 3.01 -13.88 8.60
N ASP A 266 2.47 -13.39 7.49
CA ASP A 266 2.20 -14.21 6.30
C ASP A 266 3.13 -13.83 5.14
N VAL A 267 4.24 -14.56 5.00
CA VAL A 267 5.25 -14.39 3.94
C VAL A 267 4.66 -14.45 2.53
N ARG A 268 3.46 -15.02 2.33
CA ARG A 268 2.78 -15.00 1.04
C ARG A 268 2.30 -13.60 0.62
N THR A 269 2.25 -12.66 1.56
CA THR A 269 1.92 -11.23 1.36
C THR A 269 3.14 -10.31 1.25
N LEU A 270 4.35 -10.88 1.14
CA LEU A 270 5.51 -10.17 0.59
C LEU A 270 5.13 -9.53 -0.74
N HIS A 271 5.40 -8.24 -0.89
CA HIS A 271 4.97 -7.48 -2.06
C HIS A 271 5.95 -6.37 -2.45
N ALA A 272 5.84 -5.91 -3.69
CA ALA A 272 6.67 -4.85 -4.24
C ALA A 272 5.83 -3.88 -5.09
N GLY A 273 6.29 -2.63 -5.18
CA GLY A 273 5.82 -1.66 -6.17
C GLY A 273 6.74 -1.68 -7.38
N GLU A 274 6.28 -2.25 -8.49
CA GLU A 274 7.01 -2.20 -9.77
C GLU A 274 7.24 -0.75 -10.22
N PRO A 275 8.33 -0.47 -10.95
CA PRO A 275 8.54 0.83 -11.56
C PRO A 275 7.51 1.13 -12.65
N PRO A 276 6.95 2.36 -12.72
CA PRO A 276 6.32 2.86 -13.94
C PRO A 276 7.34 2.85 -15.08
N THR A 277 6.98 2.29 -16.24
CA THR A 277 7.91 2.18 -17.38
C THR A 277 7.68 3.26 -18.43
N SER A 278 6.44 3.72 -18.61
CA SER A 278 6.10 4.87 -19.46
C SER A 278 6.61 6.18 -18.83
N PRO A 279 7.30 7.06 -19.58
CA PRO A 279 7.69 8.39 -19.08
C PRO A 279 6.50 9.34 -18.89
N GLN A 280 5.32 9.00 -19.41
CA GLN A 280 4.07 9.74 -19.19
C GLN A 280 3.34 9.29 -17.91
N CYS A 281 3.68 8.14 -17.31
CA CYS A 281 3.10 7.70 -16.04
C CYS A 281 3.98 8.12 -14.85
N VAL A 282 3.42 8.97 -13.99
CA VAL A 282 3.83 9.07 -12.58
C VAL A 282 2.75 8.37 -11.75
N LYS A 283 3.12 7.34 -11.00
CA LYS A 283 2.18 6.58 -10.15
C LYS A 283 2.03 7.26 -8.80
N TYR A 284 0.79 7.56 -8.44
CA TYR A 284 0.38 8.03 -7.12
C TYR A 284 -0.45 6.96 -6.41
N GLY A 285 -0.20 6.80 -5.10
CA GLY A 285 -0.95 5.87 -4.27
C GLY A 285 -1.05 6.34 -2.82
N LEU A 286 -1.93 5.69 -2.06
CA LEU A 286 -2.23 6.02 -0.67
C LEU A 286 -2.20 4.73 0.17
N ASN A 287 -1.22 4.63 1.06
CA ASN A 287 -1.15 3.59 2.07
C ASN A 287 -2.17 3.89 3.18
N ILE A 288 -3.02 2.92 3.47
CA ILE A 288 -3.93 2.92 4.62
C ILE A 288 -3.64 1.65 5.42
N TRP A 289 -2.84 1.79 6.48
CA TRP A 289 -2.43 0.67 7.33
C TRP A 289 -3.29 0.58 8.59
N PHE A 290 -3.69 -0.64 8.93
CA PHE A 290 -4.40 -0.97 10.16
C PHE A 290 -3.45 -1.66 11.12
N CYS A 291 -3.28 -1.09 12.30
CA CYS A 291 -2.31 -1.49 13.30
C CYS A 291 -2.91 -2.44 14.34
N GLU A 292 -2.03 -3.13 15.07
CA GLU A 292 -2.37 -3.66 16.40
C GLU A 292 -2.81 -2.49 17.29
N GLU A 293 -4.02 -2.58 17.86
CA GLU A 293 -4.58 -1.51 18.68
C GLU A 293 -3.69 -1.22 19.92
N PHE A 294 -3.42 0.07 20.13
CA PHE A 294 -2.98 0.63 21.42
C PHE A 294 -4.21 0.93 22.30
#